data_AF-A0A2J0LJW7-F1
#
_entry.id   AF-A0A2J0LJW7-F1
#
_cell.length_a   1.000
_cell.length_b   1.000
_cell.length_c   1.000
_cell.angle_alpha   90.00
_cell.angle_beta   90.00
_cell.angle_gamma   90.00
#
_symmetry.space_group_name_H-M   'P 1'
#
loop_
_entity.id
_entity.type
_entity.pdbx_description
1 polymer ?
#
loop_
_entity_poly.entity_id
_entity_poly.type
_entity_poly.pdbx_seq_one_letter_code
_entity_poly.pdbx_strand_id
1 'polypeptide(L)' 'NFIKERLVREQKRTVVFITHNLFEAEDLAERIAIMYQGQIRVCGALSELCHKINSPLATIEEIYERVTKEDIS' A
#
# COMPACT_ATOMS: atom_id res chain seq x y z
N ASN A 1 5.56 15.01 -6.96
CA ASN A 1 4.43 14.29 -7.60
C ASN A 1 3.20 15.22 -7.62
N PHE A 2 2.59 15.52 -8.78
CA PHE A 2 1.50 16.53 -8.92
C PHE A 2 0.31 16.24 -8.00
N ILE A 3 -0.05 14.96 -7.87
CA ILE A 3 -1.19 14.51 -7.07
C ILE A 3 -0.99 14.88 -5.59
N LYS A 4 0.17 14.55 -5.01
CA LYS A 4 0.50 14.86 -3.61
C LYS A 4 0.48 16.37 -3.34
N GLU A 5 1.20 17.15 -4.12
CA GLU A 5 1.37 18.58 -3.83
C GLU A 5 0.08 19.37 -4.10
N ARG A 6 -0.57 19.16 -5.24
CA ARG A 6 -1.72 19.99 -5.62
C ARG A 6 -3.04 19.48 -5.04
N LEU A 7 -3.35 18.20 -5.22
CA LEU A 7 -4.66 17.69 -4.83
C LEU A 7 -4.74 17.48 -3.31
N VAL A 8 -3.75 16.82 -2.73
CA VAL A 8 -3.76 16.48 -1.30
C VAL A 8 -3.35 17.70 -0.45
N ARG A 9 -2.18 18.30 -0.71
CA ARG A 9 -1.63 19.34 0.16
C ARG A 9 -2.26 20.71 -0.04
N GLU A 10 -2.30 21.24 -1.27
CA GLU A 10 -2.89 22.56 -1.58
C GLU A 10 -4.43 22.54 -1.47
N GLN A 11 -5.09 21.61 -2.18
CA GLN A 11 -6.55 21.60 -2.29
C GLN A 11 -7.27 20.81 -1.19
N LYS A 12 -6.52 20.19 -0.26
CA LYS A 12 -7.08 19.41 0.87
C LYS A 12 -8.05 18.30 0.45
N ARG A 13 -7.83 17.69 -0.71
CA ARG A 13 -8.65 16.57 -1.20
C ARG A 13 -8.12 15.24 -0.67
N THR A 14 -9.04 14.33 -0.35
CA THR A 14 -8.71 12.91 -0.19
C THR A 14 -8.71 12.24 -1.56
N VAL A 15 -7.63 11.54 -1.88
CA VAL A 15 -7.46 10.83 -3.15
C VAL A 15 -7.35 9.33 -2.86
N VAL A 16 -8.19 8.53 -3.53
CA VAL A 16 -8.02 7.08 -3.58
C VAL A 16 -7.41 6.76 -4.94
N PHE A 17 -6.18 6.25 -4.91
CA PHE A 17 -5.45 5.83 -6.11
C PHE A 17 -5.37 4.30 -6.15
N ILE A 18 -5.70 3.73 -7.30
CA ILE A 18 -5.68 2.28 -7.52
C ILE A 18 -4.67 2.01 -8.63
N THR A 19 -3.67 1.17 -8.33
CA THR A 19 -2.65 0.76 -9.28
C THR A 19 -2.25 -0.69 -9.01
N HIS A 20 -1.72 -1.35 -10.04
CA HIS A 20 -1.05 -2.65 -9.90
C HIS A 20 0.48 -2.49 -9.78
N ASN A 21 1.00 -1.26 -9.90
CA ASN A 21 2.41 -0.94 -9.71
C ASN A 21 2.66 -0.60 -8.24
N LEU A 22 3.35 -1.51 -7.53
CA LEU A 22 3.59 -1.35 -6.10
C LEU A 22 4.52 -0.18 -5.78
N PHE A 23 5.53 0.09 -6.61
CA PHE A 23 6.42 1.25 -6.44
C PHE A 23 5.68 2.58 -6.54
N GLU A 24 4.70 2.71 -7.46
CA GLU A 24 3.87 3.91 -7.55
C GLU A 24 2.97 4.06 -6.32
N ALA A 25 2.41 2.96 -5.81
CA ALA A 25 1.60 2.98 -4.60
C ALA A 25 2.43 3.43 -3.39
N GLU A 26 3.66 2.95 -3.27
CA GLU A 26 4.59 3.34 -2.21
C GLU A 26 5.04 4.81 -2.34
N ASP A 27 5.41 5.26 -3.55
CA ASP A 27 5.82 6.65 -3.77
C ASP A 27 4.68 7.64 -3.54
N LEU A 28 3.44 7.29 -3.91
CA LEU A 28 2.32 8.23 -3.92
C LEU A 28 1.43 8.19 -2.67
N ALA A 29 1.31 7.05 -1.99
CA ALA A 29 0.36 6.92 -0.90
C ALA A 29 0.99 7.17 0.47
N GLU A 30 0.19 7.71 1.40
CA GLU A 30 0.53 7.74 2.83
C GLU A 30 0.13 6.43 3.52
N ARG A 31 -0.89 5.76 2.97
CA ARG A 31 -1.42 4.48 3.44
C ARG A 31 -1.71 3.60 2.24
N ILE A 32 -1.40 2.31 2.36
CA ILE A 32 -1.57 1.32 1.29
C ILE A 32 -2.58 0.28 1.75
N ALA A 33 -3.49 -0.09 0.85
CA ALA A 33 -4.34 -1.27 0.99
C ALA A 33 -3.97 -2.26 -0.11
N ILE A 34 -3.71 -3.52 0.26
CA ILE A 34 -3.44 -4.60 -0.69
C ILE A 34 -4.71 -5.43 -0.83
N MET A 35 -5.23 -5.47 -2.05
CA MET A 35 -6.39 -6.28 -2.40
C MET A 35 -5.96 -7.52 -3.19
N TYR A 36 -6.48 -8.68 -2.81
CA TYR A 36 -6.27 -9.94 -3.50
C TYR A 36 -7.56 -10.76 -3.47
N GLN A 37 -7.94 -11.35 -4.60
CA GLN A 37 -9.18 -12.13 -4.76
C GLN A 37 -10.44 -11.43 -4.21
N GLY A 38 -10.57 -10.13 -4.47
CA GLY A 38 -11.73 -9.34 -4.03
C GLY A 38 -11.76 -9.00 -2.53
N GLN A 39 -10.69 -9.29 -1.79
CA GLN A 39 -10.59 -9.00 -0.36
C GLN A 39 -9.41 -8.08 -0.06
N ILE A 40 -9.59 -7.12 0.85
CA ILE A 40 -8.49 -6.32 1.39
C ILE A 40 -7.75 -7.19 2.40
N ARG A 41 -6.56 -7.66 2.03
CA ARG A 41 -5.74 -8.53 2.89
C ARG A 41 -5.06 -7.72 3.99
N VAL A 42 -4.56 -6.52 3.65
CA VAL A 42 -3.97 -5.58 4.61
C VAL A 42 -4.25 -4.14 4.24
N CYS A 43 -4.28 -3.27 5.25
CA CYS A 43 -4.31 -1.83 5.10
C CYS A 43 -3.55 -1.15 6.25
N GLY A 44 -2.78 -0.10 5.93
CA GLY A 44 -1.99 0.64 6.90
C GLY A 44 -0.94 1.55 6.24
N ALA A 45 -0.25 2.36 7.04
CA ALA A 45 1.01 2.97 6.61
C ALA A 45 2.05 1.87 6.39
N LEU A 46 3.05 2.10 5.53
CA LEU A 46 4.06 1.08 5.20
C LEU A 46 4.74 0.50 6.45
N SER A 47 5.10 1.35 7.41
CA SER A 47 5.69 0.93 8.70
C SER A 47 4.79 -0.01 9.50
N GLU A 48 3.47 0.23 9.50
CA GLU A 48 2.49 -0.64 10.15
C GLU A 48 2.41 -1.99 9.44
N LEU A 49 2.49 -2.00 8.11
CA LEU A 49 2.48 -3.22 7.31
C LEU A 49 3.75 -4.06 7.53
N CYS A 50 4.92 -3.43 7.54
CA CYS A 50 6.19 -4.06 7.88
C CYS A 50 6.14 -4.73 9.26
N HIS A 51 5.58 -4.03 10.25
CA HIS A 51 5.41 -4.57 11.60
C HIS A 51 4.44 -5.77 11.63
N LYS A 52 3.32 -5.71 10.91
CA LYS A 52 2.34 -6.81 10.84
C LYS A 52 2.94 -8.12 10.33
N ILE A 53 3.92 -8.06 9.43
CA ILE A 53 4.59 -9.25 8.90
C ILE A 53 5.89 -9.60 9.64
N ASN A 54 6.18 -8.93 10.76
CA ASN A 54 7.42 -9.07 11.54
C ASN A 54 8.70 -8.89 10.70
N SER A 55 8.67 -7.98 9.73
CA SER A 55 9.81 -7.66 8.88
C SER A 55 9.99 -6.14 8.77
N PRO A 56 10.82 -5.53 9.64
CA PRO A 56 10.91 -4.06 9.78
C PRO A 56 11.39 -3.30 8.54
N LEU A 57 12.11 -3.98 7.64
CA LEU A 57 12.68 -3.40 6.42
C LEU A 57 12.10 -4.03 5.16
N ALA A 58 10.93 -4.68 5.27
CA ALA A 58 10.29 -5.29 4.12
C ALA A 58 9.93 -4.25 3.08
N THR A 59 10.11 -4.63 1.82
CA THR A 59 9.59 -3.87 0.69
C THR A 59 8.10 -4.13 0.53
N ILE A 60 7.42 -3.28 -0.26
CA ILE A 60 6.01 -3.47 -0.56
C ILE A 60 5.75 -4.77 -1.35
N GLU A 61 6.71 -5.21 -2.17
CA GLU A 61 6.66 -6.50 -2.88
C GLU A 61 6.67 -7.67 -1.88
N GLU A 62 7.57 -7.65 -0.89
CA GLU A 62 7.64 -8.70 0.14
C GLU A 62 6.33 -8.78 0.94
N ILE A 63 5.75 -7.63 1.28
CA ILE A 63 4.45 -7.56 1.96
C ILE A 63 3.37 -8.15 1.06
N TYR A 64 3.29 -7.73 -0.21
CA TYR A 64 2.32 -8.24 -1.19
C TYR A 64 2.42 -9.76 -1.31
N GLU A 65 3.63 -10.30 -1.49
CA GLU A 65 3.84 -11.74 -1.56
C GLU A 65 3.39 -12.44 -0.29
N ARG A 66 3.74 -11.92 0.90
CA ARG A 66 3.39 -12.56 2.17
C ARG A 66 1.87 -12.64 2.37
N VAL A 67 1.15 -11.57 2.08
CA VAL A 67 -0.30 -11.48 2.35
C VAL A 67 -1.16 -12.18 1.29
N THR A 68 -0.56 -12.57 0.17
CA THR A 68 -1.20 -13.32 -0.93
C THR A 68 -0.80 -14.80 -0.97
N LYS A 69 0.30 -15.19 -0.32
CA LYS A 69 0.76 -16.58 -0.23
C LYS A 69 -0.13 -17.50 0.62
N GLU A 70 -0.96 -16.96 1.52
CA GLU A 70 -1.82 -17.78 2.40
C GLU A 70 -2.93 -18.56 1.68
N ASP A 71 -3.22 -18.25 0.41
CA ASP A 71 -4.27 -18.92 -0.37
C ASP A 71 -3.74 -20.04 -1.31
N ILE A 72 -2.44 -20.36 -1.26
CA ILE A 72 -1.87 -21.56 -1.93
C ILE A 72 -1.89 -22.72 -0.93
N SER A 73 -3.08 -23.24 -0.66
CA SER A 73 -3.30 -24.50 0.06
C SER A 73 -3.40 -25.68 -0.92
#